data_AF-A0A0C9QU51-F1
#
_entry.id   AF-A0A0C9QU51-F1
#
_cell.length_a   1.000
_cell.length_b   1.000
_cell.length_c   1.000
_cell.angle_alpha   90.00
_cell.angle_beta   90.00
_cell.angle_gamma   90.00
#
_symmetry.space_group_name_H-M   'P 1'
#
loop_
_entity.id
_entity.type
_entity.pdbx_description
1 polymer ?
#
loop_
_entity_poly.entity_id
_entity_poly.type
_entity_poly.pdbx_seq_one_letter_code
_entity_poly.pdbx_strand_id
1 'polypeptide(L)'
;MGKGVVSDYNENSVASSRTSALLHADVILLLGARLNWMLHFGRAPRFQNHVKIIQIDICPEELHNSVVSTIAIQADLIPSVSLLTDSLKKQHYHVNKTDKWWIQLLTDGQKNKQRIQRMSDDISVPLSYYAAFKCIQQFIPKDCIICSEGANTMDISRSILLNSKPRHRLDAGTFGTMGVGLGYAIAAALYYKDVTSKKRVICVEGDSAFGFSAMEIETMFRYKLAIIIIIFNNNGIYGGTDKETFKQIQNSGEPTKVVSPQLLTSGTRYEKMMEMFGRQGHYCETVHHIQNAIKISLETYDAPSLINIVINPSAERKEQKFSWLTESKL
;
A
#
# COMPACT_ATOMS: atom_id res chain seq x y z
N MET A 1 -7.24 -5.10 -1.29
CA MET A 1 -7.08 -4.36 -2.57
C MET A 1 -8.39 -3.68 -3.05
N GLY A 2 -9.15 -2.98 -2.19
CA GLY A 2 -10.42 -2.33 -2.58
C GLY A 2 -10.28 -0.90 -3.16
N LYS A 3 -9.08 -0.30 -3.07
CA LYS A 3 -8.80 1.04 -3.60
C LYS A 3 -9.07 1.12 -5.11
N GLY A 4 -9.66 2.22 -5.55
CA GLY A 4 -9.98 2.47 -6.95
C GLY A 4 -11.27 1.83 -7.47
N VAL A 5 -11.96 0.95 -6.71
CA VAL A 5 -13.34 0.52 -7.05
C VAL A 5 -14.25 1.73 -7.20
N VAL A 6 -14.16 2.63 -6.23
CA VAL A 6 -14.45 4.06 -6.40
C VAL A 6 -13.10 4.77 -6.37
N SER A 7 -12.93 5.79 -7.20
CA SER A 7 -11.70 6.58 -7.26
C SER A 7 -11.34 7.10 -5.86
N ASP A 8 -10.08 6.95 -5.45
CA ASP A 8 -9.62 7.46 -4.15
C ASP A 8 -9.70 8.99 -4.05
N TYR A 9 -9.85 9.68 -5.19
CA TYR A 9 -10.09 11.13 -5.28
C TYR A 9 -11.55 11.53 -5.04
N ASN A 10 -12.46 10.57 -4.90
CA ASN A 10 -13.88 10.86 -4.69
C ASN A 10 -14.07 11.59 -3.35
N GLU A 11 -14.85 12.67 -3.37
CA GLU A 11 -15.16 13.50 -2.20
C GLU A 11 -15.83 12.73 -1.05
N ASN A 12 -16.51 11.62 -1.36
CA ASN A 12 -17.18 10.78 -0.36
C ASN A 12 -16.25 9.72 0.24
N SER A 13 -14.97 9.67 -0.17
CA SER A 13 -13.98 8.78 0.42
C SER A 13 -13.57 9.26 1.81
N VAL A 14 -13.91 8.47 2.83
CA VAL A 14 -13.54 8.71 4.24
C VAL A 14 -12.31 7.91 4.66
N ALA A 15 -11.49 7.45 3.71
CA ALA A 15 -10.28 6.65 4.01
C ALA A 15 -9.33 7.35 4.99
N SER A 16 -9.17 8.68 4.88
CA SER A 16 -8.36 9.50 5.80
C SER A 16 -8.93 9.61 7.21
N SER A 17 -10.18 9.22 7.42
CA SER A 17 -10.87 9.21 8.72
C SER A 17 -11.36 7.82 9.12
N ARG A 18 -10.77 6.74 8.56
CA ARG A 18 -11.14 5.34 8.83
C ARG A 18 -11.39 5.04 10.31
N THR A 19 -10.49 5.46 11.19
CA THR A 19 -10.65 5.21 12.63
C THR A 19 -11.92 5.85 13.18
N SER A 20 -12.22 7.10 12.82
CA SER A 20 -13.44 7.81 13.25
C SER A 20 -14.69 7.17 12.64
N ALA A 21 -14.62 6.77 11.36
CA ALA A 21 -15.71 6.08 10.67
C ALA A 21 -16.09 4.75 11.35
N LEU A 22 -15.11 3.89 11.65
CA LEU A 22 -15.39 2.59 12.27
C LEU A 22 -15.85 2.70 13.73
N LEU A 23 -15.33 3.68 14.49
CA LEU A 23 -15.68 3.88 15.90
C LEU A 23 -17.08 4.43 16.12
N HIS A 24 -17.62 5.17 15.16
CA HIS A 24 -18.86 5.94 15.35
C HIS A 24 -19.97 5.58 14.36
N ALA A 25 -19.70 4.71 13.37
CA ALA A 25 -20.77 4.20 12.51
C ALA A 25 -21.78 3.39 13.33
N ASP A 26 -23.06 3.67 13.11
CA ASP A 26 -24.19 2.90 13.61
C ASP A 26 -24.57 1.75 12.66
N VAL A 27 -24.31 1.90 11.37
CA VAL A 27 -24.49 0.89 10.32
C VAL A 27 -23.25 0.82 9.42
N ILE A 28 -22.80 -0.39 9.10
CA ILE A 28 -21.74 -0.65 8.10
C ILE A 28 -22.27 -1.63 7.06
N LEU A 29 -22.18 -1.23 5.79
CA LEU A 29 -22.40 -2.10 4.64
C LEU A 29 -21.08 -2.66 4.13
N LEU A 30 -20.90 -3.97 4.22
CA LEU A 30 -19.77 -4.72 3.68
C LEU A 30 -20.15 -5.33 2.33
N LEU A 31 -19.41 -4.96 1.29
CA LEU A 31 -19.58 -5.46 -0.07
C LEU A 31 -18.35 -6.30 -0.45
N GLY A 32 -18.46 -7.64 -0.39
CA GLY A 32 -17.38 -8.58 -0.71
C GLY A 32 -16.12 -8.35 0.12
N ALA A 33 -16.30 -8.03 1.39
CA ALA A 33 -15.22 -7.77 2.34
C ALA A 33 -15.42 -8.60 3.60
N ARG A 34 -14.41 -9.41 3.93
CA ARG A 34 -14.41 -10.24 5.12
C ARG A 34 -14.02 -9.43 6.35
N LEU A 35 -14.75 -9.59 7.44
CA LEU A 35 -14.35 -9.08 8.75
C LEU A 35 -13.23 -9.95 9.33
N ASN A 36 -12.06 -9.94 8.73
CA ASN A 36 -10.89 -10.67 9.22
C ASN A 36 -9.95 -9.75 10.01
N TRP A 37 -8.70 -10.20 10.23
CA TRP A 37 -7.69 -9.45 10.97
C TRP A 37 -7.45 -8.02 10.43
N MET A 38 -7.58 -7.78 9.13
CA MET A 38 -7.46 -6.44 8.52
C MET A 38 -8.55 -5.46 8.98
N LEU A 39 -9.73 -5.99 9.27
CA LEU A 39 -10.88 -5.26 9.80
C LEU A 39 -11.15 -5.64 11.26
N HIS A 40 -10.13 -6.04 12.01
CA HIS A 40 -10.22 -6.29 13.45
C HIS A 40 -11.41 -7.18 13.86
N PHE A 41 -11.77 -8.12 12.98
CA PHE A 41 -12.92 -9.00 13.14
C PHE A 41 -14.26 -8.30 13.35
N GLY A 42 -14.39 -7.01 13.02
CA GLY A 42 -15.58 -6.21 13.28
C GLY A 42 -15.83 -5.92 14.77
N ARG A 43 -14.80 -6.03 15.62
CA ARG A 43 -14.93 -5.96 17.08
C ARG A 43 -14.43 -4.66 17.67
N ALA A 44 -14.94 -4.37 18.87
CA ALA A 44 -14.39 -3.36 19.76
C ALA A 44 -12.94 -3.69 20.16
N PRO A 45 -12.10 -2.69 20.49
CA PRO A 45 -12.43 -1.26 20.52
C PRO A 45 -12.28 -0.57 19.16
N ARG A 46 -12.08 -1.30 18.05
CA ARG A 46 -11.91 -0.69 16.72
C ARG A 46 -13.24 -0.31 16.06
N PHE A 47 -14.27 -1.11 16.30
CA PHE A 47 -15.64 -0.90 15.85
C PHE A 47 -16.50 -0.46 17.04
N GLN A 48 -17.57 0.27 16.76
CA GLN A 48 -18.61 0.59 17.74
C GLN A 48 -19.27 -0.71 18.26
N ASN A 49 -19.49 -0.83 19.58
CA ASN A 49 -19.95 -2.07 20.24
C ASN A 49 -21.29 -2.63 19.71
N HIS A 50 -22.16 -1.79 19.17
CA HIS A 50 -23.52 -2.10 18.74
C HIS A 50 -23.74 -1.79 17.25
N VAL A 51 -22.67 -1.74 16.46
CA VAL A 51 -22.75 -1.44 15.03
C VAL A 51 -23.57 -2.50 14.33
N LYS A 52 -24.53 -2.08 13.51
CA LYS A 52 -25.31 -2.98 12.67
C LYS A 52 -24.51 -3.31 11.41
N ILE A 53 -24.18 -4.57 11.21
CA ILE A 53 -23.47 -5.03 10.02
C ILE A 53 -24.47 -5.53 8.99
N ILE A 54 -24.45 -4.95 7.79
CA ILE A 54 -25.06 -5.49 6.58
C ILE A 54 -23.94 -6.10 5.75
N GLN A 55 -24.00 -7.39 5.47
CA GLN A 55 -22.95 -8.09 4.72
C GLN A 55 -23.52 -8.72 3.46
N ILE A 56 -22.93 -8.39 2.31
CA ILE A 56 -23.21 -9.02 1.03
C ILE A 56 -21.94 -9.74 0.58
N ASP A 57 -22.03 -11.06 0.47
CA ASP A 57 -20.94 -11.90 0.01
C ASP A 57 -21.50 -13.04 -0.84
N ILE A 58 -20.70 -13.54 -1.78
CA ILE A 58 -21.06 -14.69 -2.61
C ILE A 58 -20.90 -16.01 -1.84
N CYS A 59 -19.97 -16.01 -0.87
CA CYS A 59 -19.60 -17.15 -0.06
C CYS A 59 -20.47 -17.21 1.21
N PRO A 60 -21.38 -18.20 1.36
CA PRO A 60 -22.24 -18.28 2.54
C PRO A 60 -21.45 -18.50 3.83
N GLU A 61 -20.28 -19.14 3.78
CA GLU A 61 -19.40 -19.40 4.93
C GLU A 61 -18.79 -18.12 5.52
N GLU A 62 -18.75 -17.02 4.76
CA GLU A 62 -18.26 -15.74 5.26
C GLU A 62 -19.36 -14.96 6.01
N LEU A 63 -20.63 -15.33 5.85
CA LEU A 63 -21.74 -14.69 6.55
C LEU A 63 -21.72 -15.11 8.02
N HIS A 64 -21.82 -14.13 8.92
CA HIS A 64 -21.78 -14.33 10.38
C HIS A 64 -20.47 -14.89 10.96
N ASN A 65 -19.43 -15.08 10.14
CA ASN A 65 -18.18 -15.75 10.52
C ASN A 65 -17.47 -15.09 11.72
N SER A 66 -17.33 -13.76 11.71
CA SER A 66 -16.60 -13.03 12.77
C SER A 66 -17.50 -12.38 13.82
N VAL A 67 -18.60 -11.79 13.35
CA VAL A 67 -19.68 -11.18 14.14
C VAL A 67 -21.00 -11.50 13.44
N VAL A 68 -22.07 -11.62 14.21
CA VAL A 68 -23.40 -11.89 13.65
C VAL A 68 -23.90 -10.63 12.92
N SER A 69 -23.93 -10.69 11.60
CA SER A 69 -24.49 -9.63 10.76
C SER A 69 -25.98 -9.42 11.05
N THR A 70 -26.40 -8.15 11.15
CA THR A 70 -27.82 -7.78 11.31
C THR A 70 -28.61 -8.15 10.06
N ILE A 71 -28.01 -8.01 8.88
CA ILE A 71 -28.55 -8.46 7.60
C ILE A 71 -27.42 -9.16 6.86
N ALA A 72 -27.64 -10.41 6.46
CA ALA A 72 -26.70 -11.19 5.66
C ALA A 72 -27.37 -11.58 4.35
N ILE A 73 -26.72 -11.26 3.23
CA ILE A 73 -27.24 -11.50 1.89
C ILE A 73 -26.20 -12.33 1.13
N GLN A 74 -26.54 -13.59 0.85
CA GLN A 74 -25.75 -14.42 -0.05
C GLN A 74 -26.09 -14.05 -1.49
N ALA A 75 -25.20 -13.31 -2.16
CA ALA A 75 -25.44 -12.89 -3.54
C ALA A 75 -24.16 -12.42 -4.24
N ASP A 76 -24.17 -12.46 -5.57
CA ASP A 76 -23.19 -11.73 -6.36
C ASP A 76 -23.36 -10.20 -6.15
N LEU A 77 -22.24 -9.48 -6.11
CA LEU A 77 -22.24 -8.04 -5.83
C LEU A 77 -22.85 -7.21 -6.96
N ILE A 78 -22.71 -7.62 -8.22
CA ILE A 78 -23.19 -6.84 -9.38
C ILE A 78 -24.72 -6.66 -9.31
N PRO A 79 -25.56 -7.72 -9.27
CA PRO A 79 -27.00 -7.54 -9.19
C PRO A 79 -27.43 -6.92 -7.86
N SER A 80 -26.75 -7.25 -6.75
CA SER A 80 -27.06 -6.71 -5.42
C SER A 80 -26.90 -5.19 -5.35
N VAL A 81 -25.77 -4.67 -5.82
CA VAL A 81 -25.50 -3.23 -5.84
C VAL A 81 -26.42 -2.51 -6.82
N SER A 82 -26.77 -3.14 -7.95
CA SER A 82 -27.75 -2.58 -8.91
C SER A 82 -29.12 -2.40 -8.25
N LEU A 83 -29.66 -3.45 -7.62
CA LEU A 83 -30.95 -3.41 -6.94
C LEU A 83 -30.96 -2.42 -5.76
N LEU A 84 -29.88 -2.37 -5.00
CA LEU A 84 -29.73 -1.41 -3.89
C LEU A 84 -29.75 0.03 -4.43
N THR A 85 -29.00 0.29 -5.50
CA THR A 85 -28.92 1.61 -6.13
C THR A 85 -30.28 2.05 -6.67
N ASP A 86 -31.00 1.17 -7.36
CA ASP A 86 -32.33 1.47 -7.90
C ASP A 86 -33.36 1.70 -6.79
N SER A 87 -33.27 0.95 -5.69
CA SER A 87 -34.12 1.15 -4.52
C SER A 87 -33.85 2.51 -3.86
N LEU A 88 -32.58 2.90 -3.69
CA LEU A 88 -32.21 4.21 -3.14
C LEU A 88 -32.69 5.37 -4.03
N LYS A 89 -32.60 5.22 -5.36
CA LYS A 89 -33.14 6.21 -6.32
C LYS A 89 -34.66 6.36 -6.20
N LYS A 90 -35.41 5.25 -6.10
CA LYS A 90 -36.87 5.27 -5.93
C LYS A 90 -37.30 5.96 -4.63
N GLN A 91 -36.45 5.87 -3.59
CA GLN A 91 -36.65 6.57 -2.32
C GLN A 91 -36.13 8.02 -2.33
N HIS A 92 -35.63 8.52 -3.47
CA HIS A 92 -34.99 9.83 -3.59
C HIS A 92 -33.88 10.08 -2.55
N TYR A 93 -33.21 9.00 -2.13
CA TYR A 93 -32.17 9.08 -1.12
C TYR A 93 -30.97 9.86 -1.64
N HIS A 94 -30.46 10.76 -0.80
CA HIS A 94 -29.22 11.48 -1.00
C HIS A 94 -28.47 11.57 0.32
N VAL A 95 -27.14 11.56 0.25
CA VAL A 95 -26.30 11.73 1.45
C VAL A 95 -26.49 13.15 1.97
N ASN A 96 -26.93 13.28 3.22
CA ASN A 96 -26.98 14.58 3.88
C ASN A 96 -25.56 15.02 4.29
N LYS A 97 -24.89 15.78 3.41
CA LYS A 97 -23.54 16.30 3.69
C LYS A 97 -23.47 17.32 4.83
N THR A 98 -24.61 17.83 5.29
CA THR A 98 -24.70 18.74 6.45
C THR A 98 -24.92 18.01 7.78
N ASP A 99 -25.06 16.69 7.75
CA ASP A 99 -25.15 15.88 8.95
C ASP A 99 -23.88 16.04 9.81
N LYS A 100 -24.05 16.14 11.14
CA LYS A 100 -22.95 16.37 12.08
C LYS A 100 -21.90 15.26 12.01
N TRP A 101 -22.32 14.01 11.84
CA TRP A 101 -21.39 12.88 11.69
C TRP A 101 -20.58 13.00 10.41
N TRP A 102 -21.21 13.37 9.29
CA TRP A 102 -20.51 13.56 8.02
C TRP A 102 -19.47 14.68 8.11
N ILE A 103 -19.85 15.83 8.68
CA ILE A 103 -18.93 16.95 8.93
C ILE A 103 -17.75 16.53 9.82
N GLN A 104 -18.00 15.73 10.85
CA GLN A 104 -16.96 15.21 11.73
C GLN A 104 -15.97 14.32 10.96
N LEU A 105 -16.46 13.40 10.10
CA LEU A 105 -15.59 12.54 9.28
C LEU A 105 -14.71 13.35 8.33
N LEU A 106 -15.25 14.38 7.70
CA LEU A 106 -14.50 15.28 6.81
C LEU A 106 -13.44 16.07 7.60
N THR A 107 -13.81 16.57 8.78
CA THR A 107 -12.90 17.32 9.67
C THR A 107 -11.74 16.45 10.14
N ASP A 108 -12.01 15.24 10.63
CA ASP A 108 -10.98 14.29 11.07
C ASP A 108 -10.10 13.83 9.89
N GLY A 109 -10.72 13.64 8.72
CA GLY A 109 -10.01 13.33 7.48
C GLY A 109 -9.03 14.43 7.10
N GLN A 110 -9.47 15.69 7.17
CA GLN A 110 -8.65 16.84 6.81
C GLN A 110 -7.49 17.05 7.80
N LYS A 111 -7.73 16.88 9.11
CA LYS A 111 -6.65 16.90 10.12
C LYS A 111 -5.58 15.84 9.82
N ASN A 112 -6.00 14.62 9.45
CA ASN A 112 -5.08 13.55 9.08
C ASN A 112 -4.31 13.86 7.79
N LYS A 113 -4.98 14.39 6.76
CA LYS A 113 -4.33 14.83 5.51
C LYS A 113 -3.30 15.92 5.77
N GLN A 114 -3.61 16.92 6.60
CA GLN A 114 -2.67 17.97 7.00
C GLN A 114 -1.46 17.42 7.75
N ARG A 115 -1.64 16.45 8.66
CA ARG A 115 -0.53 15.79 9.35
C ARG A 115 0.38 15.04 8.36
N ILE A 116 -0.20 14.26 7.45
CA ILE A 116 0.55 13.56 6.40
C ILE A 116 1.28 14.56 5.50
N GLN A 117 0.63 15.68 5.15
CA GLN A 117 1.22 16.73 4.35
C GLN A 117 2.48 17.29 5.01
N ARG A 118 2.42 17.67 6.29
CA ARG A 118 3.59 18.16 7.05
C ARG A 118 4.73 17.14 7.07
N MET A 119 4.43 15.86 7.31
CA MET A 119 5.44 14.79 7.27
C MET A 119 6.03 14.59 5.88
N SER A 120 5.27 14.87 4.83
CA SER A 120 5.69 14.76 3.44
C SER A 120 6.46 15.99 2.94
N ASP A 121 6.33 17.13 3.63
CA ASP A 121 7.04 18.38 3.34
C ASP A 121 8.44 18.42 3.97
N ASP A 122 8.68 17.59 4.98
CA ASP A 122 10.02 17.36 5.53
C ASP A 122 10.85 16.51 4.56
N ILE A 123 11.75 17.18 3.84
CA ILE A 123 12.65 16.58 2.85
C ILE A 123 14.09 16.43 3.37
N SER A 124 14.27 16.40 4.70
CA SER A 124 15.58 16.13 5.31
C SER A 124 16.16 14.79 4.85
N VAL A 125 17.49 14.71 4.74
CA VAL A 125 18.22 13.52 4.30
C VAL A 125 18.86 12.87 5.52
N PRO A 126 18.79 11.53 5.68
CA PRO A 126 18.08 10.57 4.83
C PRO A 126 16.55 10.77 4.84
N LEU A 127 15.89 10.51 3.70
CA LEU A 127 14.47 10.83 3.50
C LEU A 127 13.54 9.99 4.39
N SER A 128 12.39 10.56 4.74
CA SER A 128 11.25 9.79 5.26
C SER A 128 10.49 9.09 4.12
N TYR A 129 9.72 8.04 4.47
CA TYR A 129 8.78 7.42 3.54
C TYR A 129 7.81 8.43 2.92
N TYR A 130 7.32 9.38 3.71
CA TYR A 130 6.30 10.36 3.31
C TYR A 130 6.80 11.31 2.21
N ALA A 131 8.01 11.84 2.38
CA ALA A 131 8.64 12.69 1.38
C ALA A 131 8.86 11.95 0.05
N ALA A 132 9.39 10.72 0.12
CA ALA A 132 9.60 9.88 -1.05
C ALA A 132 8.28 9.51 -1.76
N PHE A 133 7.26 9.07 -1.03
CA PHE A 133 5.96 8.73 -1.61
C PHE A 133 5.23 9.93 -2.19
N LYS A 134 5.28 11.10 -1.54
CA LYS A 134 4.70 12.33 -2.10
C LYS A 134 5.35 12.67 -3.44
N CYS A 135 6.67 12.57 -3.53
CA CYS A 135 7.39 12.73 -4.78
C CYS A 135 6.89 11.72 -5.84
N ILE A 136 6.89 10.41 -5.53
CA ILE A 136 6.45 9.37 -6.46
C ILE A 136 5.02 9.63 -6.97
N GLN A 137 4.07 9.93 -6.09
CA GLN A 137 2.66 10.18 -6.42
C GLN A 137 2.47 11.36 -7.41
N GLN A 138 3.39 12.33 -7.44
CA GLN A 138 3.33 13.46 -8.36
C GLN A 138 3.70 13.09 -9.80
N PHE A 139 4.52 12.06 -9.99
CA PHE A 139 5.09 11.72 -11.30
C PHE A 139 4.54 10.42 -11.91
N ILE A 140 4.03 9.48 -11.10
CA ILE A 140 3.45 8.25 -11.66
C ILE A 140 2.14 8.51 -12.43
N PRO A 141 1.86 7.80 -13.53
CA PRO A 141 0.58 7.92 -14.25
C PRO A 141 -0.62 7.56 -13.37
N LYS A 142 -1.71 8.32 -13.49
CA LYS A 142 -2.94 8.11 -12.68
C LYS A 142 -3.61 6.75 -12.91
N ASP A 143 -3.36 6.11 -14.04
CA ASP A 143 -3.90 4.82 -14.45
C ASP A 143 -2.84 3.70 -14.47
N CYS A 144 -1.71 3.89 -13.79
CA CYS A 144 -0.75 2.81 -13.59
C CYS A 144 -1.30 1.72 -12.67
N ILE A 145 -0.84 0.48 -12.86
CA ILE A 145 -1.00 -0.57 -11.85
C ILE A 145 0.13 -0.41 -10.83
N ILE A 146 -0.22 -0.42 -9.55
CA ILE A 146 0.74 -0.36 -8.45
C ILE A 146 0.76 -1.72 -7.77
N CYS A 147 1.91 -2.39 -7.84
CA CYS A 147 2.22 -3.55 -7.00
C CYS A 147 2.98 -3.02 -5.77
N SER A 148 2.63 -3.45 -4.56
CA SER A 148 3.34 -2.99 -3.36
C SER A 148 3.34 -3.99 -2.23
N GLU A 149 4.52 -4.26 -1.68
CA GLU A 149 4.72 -5.09 -0.48
C GLU A 149 5.82 -4.53 0.43
N GLY A 150 6.10 -5.23 1.53
CA GLY A 150 6.86 -4.74 2.67
C GLY A 150 5.97 -4.29 3.82
N ALA A 151 6.57 -3.87 4.94
CA ALA A 151 5.84 -3.39 6.10
C ALA A 151 5.47 -1.91 5.98
N ASN A 152 6.38 -1.02 6.42
CA ASN A 152 6.18 0.43 6.35
C ASN A 152 5.96 0.90 4.91
N THR A 153 6.70 0.36 3.94
CA THR A 153 6.51 0.66 2.51
C THR A 153 5.07 0.44 2.07
N MET A 154 4.50 -0.74 2.30
CA MET A 154 3.14 -1.08 1.85
C MET A 154 2.07 -0.30 2.63
N ASP A 155 2.21 -0.19 3.95
CA ASP A 155 1.22 0.49 4.81
C ASP A 155 1.15 1.98 4.52
N ILE A 156 2.30 2.64 4.38
CA ILE A 156 2.36 4.07 4.09
C ILE A 156 1.94 4.30 2.62
N SER A 157 2.37 3.46 1.67
CA SER A 157 1.98 3.59 0.26
C SER A 157 0.46 3.53 0.08
N ARG A 158 -0.27 2.70 0.85
CA ARG A 158 -1.75 2.64 0.80
C ARG A 158 -2.43 3.98 1.07
N SER A 159 -1.80 4.83 1.88
CA SER A 159 -2.35 6.13 2.29
C SER A 159 -1.97 7.29 1.37
N ILE A 160 -0.89 7.15 0.59
CA ILE A 160 -0.34 8.24 -0.24
C ILE A 160 -0.47 7.93 -1.72
N LEU A 161 -0.24 6.69 -2.14
CA LEU A 161 -0.39 6.26 -3.52
C LEU A 161 -1.87 6.01 -3.83
N LEU A 162 -2.47 6.88 -4.64
CA LEU A 162 -3.90 6.92 -4.92
C LEU A 162 -4.23 6.13 -6.19
N ASN A 163 -5.31 5.34 -6.13
CA ASN A 163 -5.82 4.58 -7.27
C ASN A 163 -7.10 5.22 -7.80
N SER A 164 -7.11 5.52 -9.11
CA SER A 164 -8.26 6.11 -9.79
C SER A 164 -9.18 5.08 -10.46
N LYS A 165 -8.74 3.82 -10.56
CA LYS A 165 -9.37 2.73 -11.33
C LYS A 165 -9.39 1.43 -10.51
N PRO A 166 -10.42 0.57 -10.69
CA PRO A 166 -10.49 -0.72 -10.02
C PRO A 166 -9.38 -1.65 -10.49
N ARG A 167 -8.94 -2.58 -9.65
CA ARG A 167 -7.91 -3.58 -9.99
C ARG A 167 -6.54 -2.99 -10.37
N HIS A 168 -6.27 -1.72 -10.01
CA HIS A 168 -4.98 -1.06 -10.24
C HIS A 168 -4.05 -1.09 -9.03
N ARG A 169 -4.42 -1.82 -7.97
CA ARG A 169 -3.57 -2.07 -6.83
C ARG A 169 -3.48 -3.57 -6.56
N LEU A 170 -2.25 -4.07 -6.56
CA LEU A 170 -1.90 -5.41 -6.12
C LEU A 170 -1.00 -5.28 -4.89
N ASP A 171 -1.27 -6.01 -3.81
CA ASP A 171 -0.43 -5.99 -2.61
C ASP A 171 -0.39 -7.36 -1.93
N ALA A 172 0.35 -7.48 -0.83
CA ALA A 172 0.58 -8.72 -0.07
C ALA A 172 -0.72 -9.43 0.41
N GLY A 173 -1.88 -8.79 0.27
CA GLY A 173 -3.18 -9.43 0.40
C GLY A 173 -3.47 -9.95 1.81
N THR A 174 -4.23 -11.05 1.87
CA THR A 174 -4.80 -11.55 3.13
C THR A 174 -3.75 -12.19 4.05
N PHE A 175 -2.70 -12.78 3.49
CA PHE A 175 -1.65 -13.42 4.28
C PHE A 175 -0.44 -12.52 4.54
N GLY A 176 -0.44 -11.30 3.99
CA GLY A 176 0.72 -10.42 4.14
C GLY A 176 1.99 -11.04 3.57
N THR A 177 1.87 -11.79 2.47
CA THR A 177 2.98 -12.55 1.86
C THR A 177 4.00 -11.60 1.23
N MET A 178 5.27 -11.75 1.59
CA MET A 178 6.39 -11.08 0.93
C MET A 178 6.91 -11.94 -0.23
N GLY A 179 7.33 -11.31 -1.32
CA GLY A 179 7.79 -11.98 -2.55
C GLY A 179 6.75 -12.10 -3.65
N VAL A 180 5.55 -11.53 -3.47
CA VAL A 180 4.54 -11.49 -4.54
C VAL A 180 4.75 -10.31 -5.48
N GLY A 181 5.52 -9.30 -5.06
CA GLY A 181 5.67 -8.00 -5.73
C GLY A 181 6.05 -8.12 -7.20
N LEU A 182 7.25 -8.66 -7.50
CA LEU A 182 7.76 -8.71 -8.87
C LEU A 182 6.96 -9.67 -9.76
N GLY A 183 6.48 -10.80 -9.23
CA GLY A 183 5.61 -11.73 -9.95
C GLY A 183 4.28 -11.08 -10.35
N TYR A 184 3.65 -10.33 -9.44
CA TYR A 184 2.45 -9.55 -9.73
C TYR A 184 2.72 -8.45 -10.76
N ALA A 185 3.88 -7.79 -10.69
CA ALA A 185 4.24 -6.76 -11.66
C ALA A 185 4.44 -7.33 -13.06
N ILE A 186 5.06 -8.51 -13.18
CA ILE A 186 5.20 -9.24 -14.45
C ILE A 186 3.82 -9.57 -15.03
N ALA A 187 2.93 -10.16 -14.22
CA ALA A 187 1.57 -10.49 -14.67
C ALA A 187 0.79 -9.25 -15.12
N ALA A 188 0.88 -8.15 -14.37
CA ALA A 188 0.26 -6.87 -14.71
C ALA A 188 0.83 -6.28 -16.02
N ALA A 189 2.13 -6.38 -16.24
CA ALA A 189 2.79 -5.89 -17.46
C ALA A 189 2.42 -6.72 -18.69
N LEU A 190 2.31 -8.04 -18.55
CA LEU A 190 1.82 -8.93 -19.61
C LEU A 190 0.38 -8.60 -19.99
N TYR A 191 -0.51 -8.43 -18.99
CA TYR A 191 -1.88 -7.97 -19.23
C TYR A 191 -1.92 -6.63 -19.98
N TYR A 192 -1.07 -5.68 -19.62
CA TYR A 192 -0.98 -4.42 -20.37
C TYR A 192 -0.40 -4.60 -21.77
N LYS A 193 0.55 -5.51 -22.00
CA LYS A 193 1.04 -5.78 -23.35
C LYS A 193 -0.09 -6.22 -24.30
N ASP A 194 -1.06 -6.98 -23.79
CA ASP A 194 -2.21 -7.46 -24.58
C ASP A 194 -3.26 -6.37 -24.86
N VAL A 195 -3.37 -5.36 -23.99
CA VAL A 195 -4.39 -4.29 -24.09
C VAL A 195 -3.83 -2.98 -24.65
N THR A 196 -2.64 -2.56 -24.20
CA THR A 196 -1.93 -1.33 -24.61
C THR A 196 -0.50 -1.27 -24.07
N SER A 197 0.47 -1.01 -24.94
CA SER A 197 1.89 -0.86 -24.56
C SER A 197 2.24 0.45 -23.84
N LYS A 198 1.30 1.40 -23.72
CA LYS A 198 1.55 2.72 -23.12
C LYS A 198 1.33 2.78 -21.61
N LYS A 199 0.60 1.81 -21.04
CA LYS A 199 0.31 1.84 -19.60
C LYS A 199 1.50 1.33 -18.79
N ARG A 200 1.66 1.89 -17.59
CA ARG A 200 2.80 1.62 -16.72
C ARG A 200 2.42 0.73 -15.55
N VAL A 201 3.37 -0.13 -15.15
CA VAL A 201 3.33 -0.87 -13.90
C VAL A 201 4.43 -0.33 -12.99
N ILE A 202 4.06 0.04 -11.77
CA ILE A 202 4.96 0.52 -10.73
C ILE A 202 5.01 -0.52 -9.62
N CYS A 203 6.19 -1.06 -9.33
CA CYS A 203 6.42 -2.07 -8.30
C CYS A 203 7.13 -1.41 -7.12
N VAL A 204 6.44 -1.24 -5.99
CA VAL A 204 6.93 -0.48 -4.83
C VAL A 204 7.23 -1.42 -3.68
N GLU A 205 8.51 -1.61 -3.43
CA GLU A 205 9.04 -2.68 -2.59
C GLU A 205 9.75 -2.13 -1.34
N GLY A 206 9.53 -2.74 -0.18
CA GLY A 206 10.52 -2.65 0.90
C GLY A 206 11.75 -3.48 0.53
N ASP A 207 12.94 -3.06 0.94
CA ASP A 207 14.19 -3.77 0.66
C ASP A 207 14.18 -5.26 1.05
N SER A 208 13.63 -5.61 2.22
CA SER A 208 13.47 -7.00 2.63
C SER A 208 12.49 -7.76 1.73
N ALA A 209 11.35 -7.14 1.38
CA ALA A 209 10.34 -7.78 0.55
C ALA A 209 10.83 -8.05 -0.87
N PHE A 210 11.54 -7.07 -1.44
CA PHE A 210 12.24 -7.19 -2.73
C PHE A 210 13.12 -8.45 -2.78
N GLY A 211 13.86 -8.72 -1.70
CA GLY A 211 14.77 -9.87 -1.62
C GLY A 211 14.13 -11.24 -1.88
N PHE A 212 12.82 -11.40 -1.63
CA PHE A 212 12.12 -12.67 -1.86
C PHE A 212 11.89 -12.99 -3.34
N SER A 213 11.89 -11.98 -4.22
CA SER A 213 11.60 -12.16 -5.65
C SER A 213 12.56 -11.42 -6.58
N ALA A 214 13.64 -10.84 -6.06
CA ALA A 214 14.58 -9.96 -6.79
C ALA A 214 15.13 -10.55 -8.09
N MET A 215 15.31 -11.87 -8.16
CA MET A 215 15.82 -12.54 -9.37
C MET A 215 14.85 -12.48 -10.56
N GLU A 216 13.57 -12.18 -10.33
CA GLU A 216 12.60 -11.96 -11.41
C GLU A 216 12.89 -10.71 -12.25
N ILE A 217 13.85 -9.86 -11.84
CA ILE A 217 14.41 -8.82 -12.72
C ILE A 217 14.94 -9.44 -14.02
N GLU A 218 15.57 -10.62 -13.97
CA GLU A 218 16.00 -11.34 -15.17
C GLU A 218 14.81 -11.63 -16.09
N THR A 219 13.71 -12.13 -15.54
CA THR A 219 12.48 -12.41 -16.28
C THR A 219 11.95 -11.14 -16.96
N MET A 220 11.97 -9.99 -16.27
CA MET A 220 11.55 -8.71 -16.84
C MET A 220 12.41 -8.28 -18.02
N PHE A 221 13.73 -8.48 -17.95
CA PHE A 221 14.64 -8.21 -19.07
C PHE A 221 14.40 -9.16 -20.25
N ARG A 222 14.32 -10.46 -19.97
CA ARG A 222 14.09 -11.50 -20.98
C ARG A 222 12.80 -11.25 -21.78
N TYR A 223 11.76 -10.74 -21.11
CA TYR A 223 10.49 -10.39 -21.76
C TYR A 223 10.34 -8.92 -22.16
N LYS A 224 11.37 -8.08 -21.96
CA LYS A 224 11.38 -6.64 -22.27
C LYS A 224 10.19 -5.90 -21.63
N LEU A 225 9.92 -6.17 -20.36
CA LEU A 225 8.78 -5.60 -19.63
C LEU A 225 9.16 -4.26 -19.01
N ALA A 226 8.42 -3.20 -19.38
CA ALA A 226 8.64 -1.82 -18.94
C ALA A 226 8.13 -1.52 -17.51
N ILE A 227 8.55 -2.34 -16.54
CA ILE A 227 8.18 -2.23 -15.13
C ILE A 227 9.13 -1.27 -14.42
N ILE A 228 8.59 -0.32 -13.64
CA ILE A 228 9.40 0.57 -12.80
C ILE A 228 9.41 -0.01 -11.38
N ILE A 229 10.54 -0.55 -10.95
CA ILE A 229 10.76 -1.08 -9.61
C ILE A 229 11.31 0.06 -8.74
N ILE A 230 10.68 0.30 -7.60
CA ILE A 230 11.05 1.33 -6.64
C ILE A 230 11.24 0.66 -5.28
N ILE A 231 12.48 0.61 -4.83
CA ILE A 231 12.88 0.00 -3.56
C ILE A 231 13.02 1.10 -2.52
N PHE A 232 12.32 0.94 -1.40
CA PHE A 232 12.49 1.74 -0.19
C PHE A 232 13.50 1.03 0.70
N ASN A 233 14.72 1.55 0.72
CA ASN A 233 15.89 0.95 1.36
C ASN A 233 16.17 1.67 2.69
N ASN A 234 15.57 1.16 3.76
CA ASN A 234 15.79 1.58 5.14
C ASN A 234 16.77 0.66 5.87
N ASN A 235 17.39 -0.29 5.17
CA ASN A 235 18.32 -1.29 5.69
C ASN A 235 17.67 -2.30 6.66
N GLY A 236 16.40 -2.65 6.49
CA GLY A 236 15.76 -3.62 7.38
C GLY A 236 14.23 -3.70 7.39
N ILE A 237 13.72 -4.69 8.10
CA ILE A 237 12.29 -4.91 8.32
C ILE A 237 11.80 -3.93 9.39
N TYR A 238 10.83 -3.09 9.03
CA TYR A 238 10.32 -1.96 9.83
C TYR A 238 11.35 -0.82 10.04
N GLY A 239 12.51 -1.14 10.58
CA GLY A 239 13.64 -0.23 10.80
C GLY A 239 14.96 -0.90 10.45
N GLY A 240 16.01 -0.10 10.37
CA GLY A 240 17.36 -0.58 10.12
C GLY A 240 18.39 0.23 10.92
N THR A 241 19.66 0.08 10.55
CA THR A 241 20.75 0.86 11.13
C THR A 241 21.56 1.56 10.05
N ASP A 242 22.26 2.61 10.42
CA ASP A 242 23.28 3.21 9.56
C ASP A 242 24.51 2.28 9.40
N LYS A 243 25.42 2.64 8.49
CA LYS A 243 26.59 1.81 8.15
C LYS A 243 27.58 1.64 9.31
N GLU A 244 27.74 2.63 10.16
CA GLU A 244 28.70 2.59 11.27
C GLU A 244 28.16 1.69 12.37
N THR A 245 26.89 1.90 12.75
CA THR A 245 26.18 1.07 13.72
C THR A 245 26.12 -0.38 13.26
N PHE A 246 25.81 -0.65 11.98
CA PHE A 246 25.80 -2.01 11.44
C PHE A 246 27.17 -2.71 11.55
N LYS A 247 28.25 -2.00 11.24
CA LYS A 247 29.63 -2.53 11.38
C LYS A 247 29.99 -2.80 12.83
N GLN A 248 29.59 -1.91 13.76
CA GLN A 248 29.82 -2.11 15.18
C GLN A 248 29.12 -3.39 15.68
N ILE A 249 27.87 -3.62 15.27
CA ILE A 249 27.12 -4.84 15.59
C ILE A 249 27.85 -6.06 15.00
N GLN A 250 28.26 -6.04 13.73
CA GLN A 250 29.00 -7.16 13.14
C GLN A 250 30.33 -7.45 13.85
N ASN A 251 31.01 -6.42 14.33
CA ASN A 251 32.30 -6.56 15.01
C ASN A 251 32.14 -6.94 16.50
N SER A 252 30.93 -6.92 17.08
CA SER A 252 30.71 -7.23 18.49
C SER A 252 30.66 -8.74 18.79
N GLY A 253 30.74 -9.59 17.77
CA GLY A 253 30.73 -11.03 17.93
C GLY A 253 30.48 -11.77 16.61
N GLU A 254 30.11 -13.04 16.69
CA GLU A 254 29.82 -13.81 15.48
C GLU A 254 28.55 -13.28 14.78
N PRO A 255 28.60 -12.84 13.51
CA PRO A 255 27.48 -12.18 12.84
C PRO A 255 26.15 -12.93 12.91
N THR A 256 26.15 -14.26 12.81
CA THR A 256 24.92 -15.07 12.90
C THR A 256 24.25 -15.05 14.27
N LYS A 257 24.93 -14.53 15.30
CA LYS A 257 24.44 -14.41 16.67
C LYS A 257 24.11 -12.97 17.08
N VAL A 258 24.81 -11.99 16.50
CA VAL A 258 24.72 -10.58 16.92
C VAL A 258 23.90 -9.71 15.97
N VAL A 259 23.80 -10.08 14.68
CA VAL A 259 22.97 -9.35 13.72
C VAL A 259 21.53 -9.84 13.83
N SER A 260 20.63 -8.94 14.21
CA SER A 260 19.19 -9.25 14.23
C SER A 260 18.70 -9.65 12.83
N PRO A 261 17.83 -10.67 12.70
CA PRO A 261 17.26 -11.09 11.42
C PRO A 261 16.36 -10.01 10.78
N GLN A 262 16.03 -8.94 11.51
CA GLN A 262 15.31 -7.79 10.97
C GLN A 262 16.24 -6.79 10.28
N LEU A 263 17.54 -6.82 10.54
CA LEU A 263 18.51 -5.93 9.91
C LEU A 263 18.98 -6.52 8.58
N LEU A 264 19.07 -5.64 7.57
CA LEU A 264 19.74 -5.94 6.32
C LEU A 264 21.10 -5.23 6.29
N THR A 265 21.96 -5.63 5.36
CA THR A 265 23.26 -4.99 5.18
C THR A 265 23.09 -3.52 4.81
N SER A 266 23.56 -2.62 5.69
CA SER A 266 23.38 -1.19 5.51
C SER A 266 24.12 -0.64 4.29
N GLY A 267 23.38 0.10 3.44
CA GLY A 267 23.91 0.69 2.21
C GLY A 267 24.04 -0.29 1.05
N THR A 268 23.28 -1.38 1.06
CA THR A 268 23.14 -2.28 -0.09
C THR A 268 22.69 -1.50 -1.33
N ARG A 269 23.36 -1.76 -2.46
CA ARG A 269 23.19 -1.05 -3.74
C ARG A 269 22.35 -1.87 -4.71
N TYR A 270 21.07 -2.05 -4.40
CA TYR A 270 20.14 -2.89 -5.20
C TYR A 270 20.03 -2.47 -6.66
N GLU A 271 20.18 -1.17 -6.96
CA GLU A 271 20.12 -0.65 -8.32
C GLU A 271 21.25 -1.18 -9.23
N LYS A 272 22.34 -1.66 -8.64
CA LYS A 272 23.42 -2.30 -9.40
C LYS A 272 23.02 -3.62 -10.03
N MET A 273 21.91 -4.24 -9.62
CA MET A 273 21.39 -5.43 -10.30
C MET A 273 21.09 -5.17 -11.79
N MET A 274 20.84 -3.91 -12.17
CA MET A 274 20.64 -3.53 -13.57
C MET A 274 21.92 -3.69 -14.41
N GLU A 275 23.10 -3.60 -13.80
CA GLU A 275 24.41 -3.70 -14.49
C GLU A 275 24.62 -5.08 -15.10
N MET A 276 24.01 -6.13 -14.51
CA MET A 276 24.00 -7.49 -15.05
C MET A 276 23.44 -7.58 -16.48
N PHE A 277 22.62 -6.61 -16.88
CA PHE A 277 21.96 -6.56 -18.18
C PHE A 277 22.44 -5.36 -19.02
N GLY A 278 23.60 -4.80 -18.66
CA GLY A 278 24.19 -3.66 -19.36
C GLY A 278 23.39 -2.35 -19.21
N ARG A 279 22.55 -2.23 -18.17
CA ARG A 279 21.80 -1.01 -17.85
C ARG A 279 22.21 -0.43 -16.51
N GLN A 280 21.92 0.85 -16.33
CA GLN A 280 22.18 1.55 -15.08
C GLN A 280 20.87 1.68 -14.28
N GLY A 281 20.90 1.31 -13.00
CA GLY A 281 19.84 1.62 -12.05
C GLY A 281 20.05 2.97 -11.37
N HIS A 282 19.03 3.49 -10.69
CA HIS A 282 19.07 4.79 -10.05
C HIS A 282 19.22 4.66 -8.53
N TYR A 283 20.26 5.27 -7.96
CA TYR A 283 20.44 5.39 -6.51
C TYR A 283 19.99 6.79 -6.07
N CYS A 284 19.06 6.88 -5.13
CA CYS A 284 18.34 8.11 -4.81
C CYS A 284 18.36 8.45 -3.32
N GLU A 285 19.11 9.49 -2.96
CA GLU A 285 19.18 10.03 -1.58
C GLU A 285 18.32 11.28 -1.35
N THR A 286 17.87 11.93 -2.42
CA THR A 286 17.14 13.21 -2.34
C THR A 286 15.87 13.15 -3.18
N VAL A 287 14.91 14.04 -2.89
CA VAL A 287 13.69 14.17 -3.69
C VAL A 287 14.01 14.44 -5.17
N HIS A 288 15.02 15.27 -5.46
CA HIS A 288 15.45 15.55 -6.83
C HIS A 288 15.99 14.30 -7.55
N HIS A 289 16.75 13.44 -6.87
CA HIS A 289 17.18 12.16 -7.45
C HIS A 289 15.98 11.29 -7.83
N ILE A 290 14.98 11.19 -6.95
CA ILE A 290 13.74 10.42 -7.20
C ILE A 290 13.00 10.99 -8.42
N GLN A 291 12.83 12.31 -8.51
CA GLN A 291 12.15 12.96 -9.63
C GLN A 291 12.81 12.63 -10.97
N ASN A 292 14.13 12.73 -11.04
CA ASN A 292 14.87 12.45 -12.27
C ASN A 292 14.83 10.96 -12.62
N ALA A 293 14.99 10.08 -11.64
CA ALA A 293 14.93 8.64 -11.85
C ALA A 293 13.56 8.20 -12.40
N ILE A 294 12.45 8.73 -11.86
CA ILE A 294 11.11 8.40 -12.35
C ILE A 294 10.91 8.92 -13.77
N LYS A 295 11.34 10.15 -14.09
CA LYS A 295 11.22 10.70 -15.45
C LYS A 295 11.94 9.82 -16.48
N ILE A 296 13.20 9.47 -16.21
CA ILE A 296 13.99 8.57 -17.08
C ILE A 296 13.31 7.20 -17.21
N SER A 297 12.83 6.64 -16.09
CA SER A 297 12.16 5.33 -16.09
C SER A 297 10.85 5.35 -16.88
N LEU A 298 10.11 6.45 -16.88
CA LEU A 298 8.86 6.62 -17.63
C LEU A 298 9.09 6.75 -19.14
N GLU A 299 10.27 7.17 -19.57
CA GLU A 299 10.68 7.21 -20.98
C GLU A 299 11.21 5.85 -21.47
N THR A 300 11.56 4.95 -20.56
CA THR A 300 12.05 3.61 -20.88
C THR A 300 10.89 2.62 -21.04
N TYR A 301 10.75 2.03 -22.23
CA TYR A 301 9.68 1.06 -22.56
C TYR A 301 10.16 -0.32 -23.02
N ASP A 302 11.47 -0.50 -23.15
CA ASP A 302 12.09 -1.71 -23.71
C ASP A 302 12.78 -2.60 -22.67
N ALA A 303 12.75 -2.20 -21.40
CA ALA A 303 13.36 -2.89 -20.26
C ALA A 303 12.75 -2.41 -18.94
N PRO A 304 12.93 -3.14 -17.83
CA PRO A 304 12.60 -2.62 -16.51
C PRO A 304 13.52 -1.46 -16.12
N SER A 305 13.11 -0.71 -15.10
CA SER A 305 13.94 0.29 -14.42
C SER A 305 13.95 -0.02 -12.92
N LEU A 306 15.06 0.25 -12.23
CA LEU A 306 15.18 0.04 -10.79
C LEU A 306 15.65 1.34 -10.12
N ILE A 307 14.87 1.81 -9.15
CA ILE A 307 15.11 3.00 -8.36
C ILE A 307 15.30 2.57 -6.90
N ASN A 308 16.51 2.67 -6.37
CA ASN A 308 16.86 2.39 -4.98
C ASN A 308 16.84 3.70 -4.18
N ILE A 309 15.81 3.89 -3.36
CA ILE A 309 15.62 5.11 -2.55
C ILE A 309 16.15 4.86 -1.15
N VAL A 310 17.12 5.66 -0.72
CA VAL A 310 17.63 5.64 0.64
C VAL A 310 16.60 6.28 1.57
N ILE A 311 16.16 5.50 2.55
CA ILE A 311 15.22 5.91 3.58
C ILE A 311 15.95 5.95 4.92
N ASN A 312 15.60 6.93 5.76
CA ASN A 312 16.09 7.00 7.13
C ASN A 312 15.80 5.66 7.83
N PRO A 313 16.83 4.96 8.35
CA PRO A 313 16.64 3.66 9.00
C PRO A 313 15.71 3.69 10.21
N SER A 314 15.57 4.86 10.84
CA SER A 314 14.67 5.12 11.97
C SER A 314 13.35 5.77 11.55
N ALA A 315 13.06 5.91 10.25
CA ALA A 315 11.78 6.45 9.80
C ALA A 315 10.64 5.48 10.10
N GLU A 316 9.61 5.98 10.75
CA GLU A 316 8.43 5.19 11.10
C GLU A 316 7.17 5.69 10.40
N ARG A 317 6.17 4.79 10.35
CA ARG A 317 4.81 5.19 10.01
C ARG A 317 4.22 6.09 11.09
N LYS A 318 3.19 6.85 10.75
CA LYS A 318 2.42 7.63 11.72
C LYS A 318 1.88 6.69 12.78
N GLU A 319 2.07 7.07 14.04
CA GLU A 319 1.56 6.36 15.20
C GLU A 319 0.10 5.91 15.01
N GLN A 320 -0.17 4.64 15.34
CA GLN A 320 -1.48 4.04 15.23
C GLN A 320 -2.13 3.98 16.61
N LYS A 321 -3.32 4.58 16.74
CA LYS A 321 -4.10 4.54 18.00
C LYS A 321 -4.53 3.12 18.41
N PHE A 322 -4.54 2.18 17.48
CA PHE A 322 -4.94 0.80 17.72
C PHE A 322 -3.86 -0.12 17.16
N SER A 323 -3.32 -1.00 17.99
CA SER A 323 -2.42 -2.05 17.54
C SER A 323 -3.17 -3.08 16.70
N TRP A 324 -2.40 -3.89 15.96
CA TRP A 324 -2.96 -5.07 15.32
C TRP A 324 -3.47 -6.02 16.42
N LEU A 325 -4.62 -6.66 16.20
CA LEU A 325 -5.20 -7.60 17.18
C LEU A 325 -4.30 -8.81 17.47
N THR A 326 -3.32 -9.06 16.60
CA THR A 326 -2.24 -10.01 16.81
C THR A 326 -1.03 -9.29 17.41
N GLU A 327 -1.15 -8.78 18.63
CA GLU A 327 0.01 -8.90 19.50
C GLU A 327 0.14 -10.40 19.74
N SER A 328 1.08 -11.03 19.03
CA SER A 328 1.54 -12.34 19.43
C SER A 328 2.00 -12.17 20.88
N LYS A 329 1.24 -12.73 21.83
CA LYS A 329 1.71 -12.94 23.20
C LYS A 329 2.78 -14.02 23.18
N LEU A 330 3.88 -13.78 22.47
CA LEU A 330 5.11 -14.56 22.55
C LEU A 330 6.08 -13.81 23.45
#